data_AF-A0A7Y5R4Y5-F1
#
_entry.id   AF-A0A7Y5R4Y5-F1
#
_cell.length_a   1.000
_cell.length_b   1.000
_cell.length_c   1.000
_cell.angle_alpha   90.00
_cell.angle_beta   90.00
_cell.angle_gamma   90.00
#
_symmetry.space_group_name_H-M   'P 1'
#
loop_
_entity.id
_entity.type
_entity.pdbx_description
1 polymer ?
#
loop_
_entity_poly.entity_id
_entity_poly.type
_entity_poly.pdbx_seq_one_letter_code
_entity_poly.pdbx_strand_id
1 'polypeptide(L)'
;MLTLPKEFSHQISVFAPLFSKKVYEQAKVLFLGSLITVGRRTVCSVLRGVGLSEENRFHKYHRVLSQANWSILRGAPGRSEKFAQPFG
;
A
#
# COMPACT_ATOMS: atom_id res chain seq x y z
N MET A 1 -4.08 12.11 7.07
CA MET A 1 -4.17 10.92 6.20
C MET A 1 -3.86 11.39 4.79
N LEU A 2 -2.96 10.71 4.08
CA LEU A 2 -2.75 11.00 2.66
C LEU A 2 -3.94 10.48 1.88
N THR A 3 -4.62 11.37 1.18
CA THR A 3 -5.74 11.01 0.33
C THR A 3 -5.18 10.56 -1.00
N LEU A 4 -5.42 9.31 -1.36
CA LEU A 4 -5.02 8.77 -2.65
C LEU A 4 -5.93 9.38 -3.75
N PRO A 5 -5.39 9.93 -4.84
CA PRO A 5 -6.20 10.38 -5.96
C PRO A 5 -7.07 9.24 -6.50
N LYS A 6 -8.32 9.53 -6.88
CA LYS A 6 -9.29 8.52 -7.35
C LYS A 6 -8.75 7.73 -8.54
N GLU A 7 -7.93 8.39 -9.35
CA GLU A 7 -7.28 7.88 -10.56
C GLU A 7 -6.33 6.72 -10.28
N PHE A 8 -5.75 6.63 -9.08
CA PHE A 8 -4.89 5.53 -8.64
C PHE A 8 -5.63 4.54 -7.73
N SER A 9 -6.79 4.94 -7.21
CA SER A 9 -7.59 4.11 -6.31
C SER A 9 -8.00 2.79 -6.96
N HIS A 10 -8.37 2.85 -8.25
CA HIS A 10 -8.81 1.66 -8.99
C HIS A 10 -7.69 0.62 -9.15
N GLN A 11 -6.51 1.04 -9.57
CA GLN A 11 -5.35 0.18 -9.82
C GLN A 11 -4.82 -0.41 -8.52
N ILE A 12 -4.81 0.39 -7.44
CA ILE A 12 -4.35 -0.10 -6.13
C ILE A 12 -5.40 -1.02 -5.48
N SER A 13 -6.69 -0.84 -5.78
CA SER A 13 -7.78 -1.67 -5.25
C SER A 13 -7.64 -3.15 -5.62
N VAL A 14 -6.97 -3.47 -6.73
CA VAL A 14 -6.66 -4.84 -7.14
C VAL A 14 -5.84 -5.59 -6.10
N PHE A 15 -5.01 -4.87 -5.34
CA PHE A 15 -4.17 -5.44 -4.29
C PHE A 15 -4.86 -5.48 -2.92
N ALA A 16 -6.02 -4.82 -2.76
CA ALA A 16 -6.78 -4.82 -1.52
C ALA A 16 -7.02 -6.22 -0.90
N PRO A 17 -7.42 -7.27 -1.65
CA PRO A 17 -7.63 -8.60 -1.06
C PRO A 17 -6.34 -9.24 -0.51
N LEU A 18 -5.16 -8.72 -0.84
CA LEU A 18 -3.88 -9.18 -0.28
C LEU A 18 -3.62 -8.63 1.13
N PHE A 19 -4.41 -7.65 1.57
CA PHE A 19 -4.20 -6.92 2.82
C PHE A 19 -5.48 -6.87 3.67
N SER A 20 -5.34 -6.90 4.99
CA SER A 20 -6.43 -6.50 5.88
C SER A 20 -6.67 -4.98 5.76
N LYS A 21 -7.92 -4.51 5.96
CA LYS A 21 -8.33 -3.08 5.85
C LYS A 21 -7.31 -2.11 6.47
N LYS A 22 -6.87 -2.39 7.71
CA LYS A 22 -5.90 -1.55 8.44
C LYS A 22 -4.50 -1.53 7.82
N VAL A 23 -4.04 -2.66 7.27
CA VAL A 23 -2.72 -2.78 6.61
C VAL A 23 -2.77 -2.13 5.23
N TYR A 24 -3.89 -2.28 4.51
CA TYR A 24 -4.13 -1.64 3.21
C TYR A 24 -4.03 -0.10 3.28
N GLU A 25 -4.57 0.51 4.34
CA GLU A 25 -4.42 1.96 4.56
C GLU A 25 -2.94 2.39 4.70
N GLN A 26 -2.12 1.59 5.39
CA GLN A 26 -0.68 1.86 5.50
C GLN A 26 0.05 1.60 4.18
N ALA A 27 -0.40 0.60 3.41
CA ALA A 27 0.16 0.27 2.10
C ALA A 27 -0.04 1.40 1.08
N LYS A 28 -1.22 2.05 1.06
CA LYS A 28 -1.48 3.23 0.21
C LYS A 28 -0.50 4.37 0.47
N VAL A 29 -0.19 4.63 1.74
CA VAL A 29 0.79 5.65 2.14
C VAL A 29 2.18 5.32 1.59
N LEU A 30 2.62 4.07 1.74
CA LEU A 30 3.91 3.63 1.21
C LEU A 30 3.96 3.69 -0.31
N PHE A 31 2.87 3.31 -0.98
CA PHE A 31 2.79 3.33 -2.43
C PHE A 31 2.90 4.76 -2.95
N LEU A 32 2.09 5.67 -2.42
CA LEU A 32 2.11 7.08 -2.83
C LEU A 32 3.47 7.72 -2.54
N GLY A 33 4.04 7.48 -1.36
CA GLY A 33 5.37 8.00 -1.06
C GLY A 33 6.46 7.40 -1.92
N SER A 34 6.33 6.16 -2.38
CA SER A 34 7.29 5.54 -3.31
C SER A 34 7.27 6.16 -4.71
N LEU A 35 6.13 6.73 -5.14
CA LEU A 35 6.02 7.48 -6.40
C LEU A 35 6.72 8.84 -6.29
N ILE A 36 6.58 9.51 -5.15
CA ILE A 36 7.14 10.85 -4.90
C ILE A 36 8.64 10.77 -4.56
N THR A 37 9.08 9.66 -3.97
CA THR A 37 10.48 9.47 -3.57
C THR A 37 11.33 9.04 -4.77
N VAL A 38 12.22 9.93 -5.20
CA VAL A 38 13.23 9.65 -6.23
C VAL A 38 14.51 9.13 -5.56
N GLY A 39 15.12 8.07 -6.12
CA GLY A 39 16.34 7.46 -5.58
C GLY A 39 16.09 6.27 -4.66
N ARG A 40 16.58 6.30 -3.41
CA ARG A 40 16.47 5.19 -2.46
C ARG A 40 15.05 5.13 -1.87
N ARG A 41 14.21 4.24 -2.40
CA ARG A 41 12.82 3.98 -1.94
C ARG A 41 12.77 3.15 -0.64
N THR A 42 13.49 3.60 0.39
CA THR A 42 13.39 2.98 1.72
C THR A 42 12.09 3.41 2.40
N VAL A 43 11.58 2.61 3.35
CA VAL A 43 10.40 2.97 4.15
C VAL A 43 10.58 4.35 4.80
N CYS A 44 11.75 4.65 5.35
CA CYS A 44 12.05 5.96 5.93
C CYS A 44 12.03 7.10 4.90
N SER A 45 12.65 6.91 3.72
CA SER A 45 12.67 7.92 2.66
C SER A 45 11.26 8.21 2.13
N VAL A 46 10.46 7.15 1.98
CA VAL A 46 9.05 7.20 1.56
C VAL A 46 8.22 7.98 2.58
N LEU A 47 8.33 7.65 3.86
CA LEU A 47 7.61 8.35 4.93
C LEU A 47 8.04 9.81 5.03
N ARG A 48 9.33 10.10 4.89
CA ARG A 48 9.85 11.47 4.83
C ARG A 48 9.30 12.25 3.64
N GLY A 49 9.24 11.63 2.46
CA GLY A 49 8.73 12.24 1.23
C GLY A 49 7.25 12.63 1.30
N VAL A 50 6.47 11.98 2.18
CA VAL A 50 5.04 12.29 2.37
C VAL A 50 4.75 13.06 3.67
N GLY A 51 5.76 13.65 4.30
CA GLY A 51 5.60 14.46 5.51
C GLY A 51 5.34 13.66 6.80
N LEU A 52 5.60 12.35 6.79
CA LEU A 52 5.48 11.44 7.94
C LEU A 52 6.86 11.08 8.53
N SER A 53 7.83 11.98 8.45
CA SER A 53 9.19 11.73 8.97
C SER A 53 9.23 11.51 10.48
N GLU A 54 8.31 12.13 11.22
CA GLU A 54 8.22 12.06 12.70
C GLU A 54 7.23 10.98 13.19
N GLU A 55 6.72 10.13 12.29
CA GLU A 55 5.77 9.09 12.67
C GLU A 55 6.45 7.99 13.49
N ASN A 56 6.30 8.05 14.81
CA ASN A 56 6.88 7.09 15.77
C ASN A 56 6.47 5.63 15.54
N ARG A 57 5.45 5.37 14.73
CA ARG A 57 4.93 4.01 14.45
C ARG A 57 5.53 3.39 13.18
N PHE A 58 6.83 3.57 12.93
CA PHE A 58 7.59 2.96 11.83
C PHE A 58 7.35 1.44 11.67
N HIS A 59 7.22 0.72 12.80
CA HIS A 59 6.94 -0.71 12.80
C HIS A 59 5.66 -1.09 12.01
N LYS A 60 4.66 -0.21 11.95
CA LYS A 60 3.41 -0.47 11.21
C LYS A 60 3.63 -0.53 9.71
N TYR A 61 4.56 0.28 9.21
CA TYR A 61 4.92 0.31 7.79
C TYR A 61 5.86 -0.83 7.42
N HIS A 62 6.82 -1.16 8.29
CA HIS A 62 7.61 -2.39 8.12
C HIS A 62 6.74 -3.63 8.15
N ARG A 63 5.68 -3.65 8.97
CA ARG A 63 4.72 -4.75 9.02
C ARG A 63 3.94 -4.94 7.72
N VAL A 64 3.75 -3.90 6.90
CA VAL A 64 3.20 -4.06 5.54
C VAL A 64 4.10 -5.00 4.70
N LEU A 65 5.42 -4.86 4.85
CA LEU A 65 6.42 -5.68 4.15
C LEU A 65 6.73 -7.00 4.86
N SER A 66 6.66 -7.04 6.20
CA SER A 66 7.03 -8.22 7.00
C SER A 66 5.87 -9.18 7.26
N GLN A 67 4.61 -8.72 7.23
CA GLN A 67 3.43 -9.59 7.19
C GLN A 67 3.07 -10.01 5.75
N ALA A 68 4.03 -9.91 4.83
CA ALA A 68 3.90 -10.45 3.51
C ALA A 68 3.92 -11.99 3.54
N ASN A 69 2.85 -12.61 4.08
CA ASN A 69 2.40 -13.92 3.61
C ASN A 69 1.69 -13.74 2.24
N TRP A 70 2.31 -12.93 1.37
CA TRP A 70 1.81 -12.65 0.03
C TRP A 70 2.10 -13.88 -0.79
N SER A 71 1.06 -14.63 -1.11
CA SER A 71 1.18 -15.63 -2.16
C SER A 71 1.07 -14.89 -3.49
N ILE A 72 2.18 -14.81 -4.23
CA ILE A 72 2.18 -14.30 -5.62
C ILE A 72 1.12 -15.06 -6.44
N LEU A 73 0.87 -16.33 -6.11
CA LEU A 73 -0.16 -17.18 -6.69
C LEU A 73 -1.59 -16.64 -6.49
N ARG A 74 -1.88 -15.96 -5.37
CA ARG A 74 -3.17 -15.30 -5.12
C ARG A 74 -3.33 -13.97 -5.88
N GLY A 75 -2.22 -13.34 -6.24
CA GLY A 75 -2.20 -12.12 -7.05
C GLY A 75 -2.13 -12.39 -8.57
N ALA A 76 -1.86 -13.64 -8.97
CA ALA A 76 -1.93 -14.04 -10.36
C ALA A 76 -3.40 -14.00 -10.81
N PRO A 77 -3.74 -13.38 -11.95
CA PRO A 77 -5.11 -13.35 -12.46
C PRO A 77 -5.51 -14.75 -12.95
N GLY A 78 -5.87 -15.63 -12.01
CA GLY A 78 -6.63 -16.82 -12.28
C GLY A 78 -8.07 -16.42 -12.53
N ARG A 79 -8.38 -16.04 -13.78
CA ARG A 79 -9.71 -16.06 -14.40
C ARG A 79 -10.90 -16.06 -13.41
N SER A 80 -11.15 -14.93 -12.76
CA SER A 80 -12.51 -14.61 -12.33
C SER A 80 -12.69 -13.11 -12.26
N GLU A 81 -13.72 -12.69 -12.98
CA GLU A 81 -14.25 -11.34 -13.05
C GLU A 81 -14.60 -10.79 -11.66
N LYS A 82 -14.68 -9.45 -11.61
CA LYS A 82 -15.31 -8.59 -10.61
C LYS A 82 -14.34 -7.90 -9.65
N PHE A 83 -13.87 -6.73 -10.11
CA PHE A 83 -13.36 -5.65 -9.26
C PHE A 83 -14.51 -5.07 -8.41
N ALA A 84 -14.99 -5.84 -7.44
CA ALA A 84 -15.88 -5.34 -6.41
C ALA A 84 -15.08 -4.42 -5.48
N GLN A 85 -15.65 -3.26 -5.13
CA GLN A 85 -15.03 -2.33 -4.19
C GLN A 85 -14.79 -3.05 -2.85
N PRO A 86 -13.52 -3.30 -2.48
CA PRO A 86 -13.19 -4.26 -1.42
C PRO A 86 -13.45 -3.71 -0.01
N PHE A 87 -13.69 -2.40 0.12
CA PHE A 87 -13.97 -1.76 1.39
C PHE A 87 -15.11 -0.76 1.21
N GLY A 88 -16.34 -1.27 1.36
CA GLY A 88 -17.47 -0.43 1.77
C GLY A 88 -17.23 0.19 3.14
#